data_AF-A0A7J2KUS4-F1
#
_entry.id   AF-A0A7J2KUS4-F1
#
_cell.length_a   1.000
_cell.length_b   1.000
_cell.length_c   1.000
_cell.angle_alpha   90.00
_cell.angle_beta   90.00
_cell.angle_gamma   90.00
#
_symmetry.space_group_name_H-M   'P 1'
#
loop_
_entity.id
_entity.type
_entity.pdbx_description
1 polymer ?
#
loop_
_entity_poly.entity_id
_entity_poly.type
_entity_poly.pdbx_seq_one_letter_code
_entity_poly.pdbx_strand_id
1 'polypeptide(L)'
;MRNLSLKEGVLIFIATYIIAYGLGLNVIRNVGINNMKEYFNSYTFLAVQSFFSLTLITLTYLAMRRRKIKLGKLLKVSKHNLFLGFGLAVLLLVLEHGVTSVTDRFIGPSETQEIFLKATTTSIKSFFLLFFIGAVIAPVSEEVYFRGYMFGAMRRKLSIGPAAILNGIYFGAAHLDVSSFIAISILGAILAYTYEKKDSLFIVIIAHASLNATAILAAFLGYNF
;
A
#
# COMPACT_ATOMS: atom_id res chain seq x y z
N MET A 1 -7.06 -13.36 -20.10
CA MET A 1 -6.57 -13.11 -18.72
C MET A 1 -5.06 -13.36 -18.67
N ARG A 2 -4.29 -12.59 -17.88
CA ARG A 2 -2.82 -12.69 -17.82
C ARG A 2 -2.39 -14.03 -17.19
N ASN A 3 -1.33 -14.66 -17.69
CA ASN A 3 -0.85 -15.97 -17.20
C ASN A 3 -0.03 -15.86 -15.89
N LEU A 4 -0.67 -15.41 -14.81
CA LEU A 4 -0.06 -15.15 -13.50
C LEU A 4 -0.29 -16.32 -12.52
N SER A 5 0.64 -16.58 -11.61
CA SER A 5 0.59 -17.73 -10.68
C SER A 5 0.32 -17.27 -9.25
N LEU A 6 -0.74 -17.79 -8.62
CA LEU A 6 -1.04 -17.50 -7.21
C LEU A 6 0.10 -17.93 -6.29
N LYS A 7 0.65 -19.14 -6.50
CA LYS A 7 1.75 -19.67 -5.68
C LYS A 7 2.98 -18.75 -5.73
N GLU A 8 3.34 -18.27 -6.91
CA GLU A 8 4.48 -17.37 -7.04
C GLU A 8 4.18 -15.98 -6.46
N GLY A 9 2.95 -15.46 -6.60
CA GLY A 9 2.54 -14.21 -5.96
C GLY A 9 2.70 -14.26 -4.44
N VAL A 10 2.28 -15.36 -3.81
CA VAL A 10 2.48 -15.59 -2.37
C VAL A 10 3.98 -15.69 -2.02
N LEU A 11 4.76 -16.43 -2.81
CA LEU A 11 6.21 -16.56 -2.57
C LEU A 11 6.95 -15.22 -2.70
N ILE A 12 6.58 -14.37 -3.66
CA ILE A 12 7.12 -13.01 -3.79
C ILE A 12 6.87 -12.21 -2.51
N PHE A 13 5.65 -12.29 -1.98
CA PHE A 13 5.28 -11.58 -0.76
C PHE A 13 6.08 -12.06 0.45
N ILE A 14 6.10 -13.38 0.67
CA ILE A 14 6.87 -13.99 1.77
C ILE A 14 8.35 -13.63 1.66
N ALA A 15 8.95 -13.74 0.46
CA ALA A 15 10.33 -13.36 0.24
C ALA A 15 10.57 -11.87 0.53
N THR A 16 9.63 -11.00 0.18
CA THR A 16 9.70 -9.56 0.46
C THR A 16 9.72 -9.30 1.98
N TYR A 17 8.84 -9.95 2.75
CA TYR A 17 8.87 -9.84 4.21
C TYR A 17 10.20 -10.36 4.77
N ILE A 18 10.64 -11.55 4.36
CA ILE A 18 11.89 -12.14 4.88
C ILE A 18 13.09 -11.22 4.59
N ILE A 19 13.21 -10.69 3.37
CA ILE A 19 14.31 -9.81 2.98
C ILE A 19 14.23 -8.48 3.75
N ALA A 20 13.07 -7.84 3.76
CA ALA A 20 12.90 -6.53 4.39
C ALA A 20 13.08 -6.58 5.92
N TYR A 21 12.47 -7.57 6.58
CA TYR A 21 12.58 -7.74 8.03
C TYR A 21 13.93 -8.31 8.44
N GLY A 22 14.51 -9.23 7.67
CA GLY A 22 15.86 -9.74 7.94
C GLY A 22 16.92 -8.64 7.88
N LEU A 23 16.81 -7.73 6.91
CA LEU A 23 17.64 -6.52 6.86
C LEU A 23 17.29 -5.56 8.00
N GLY A 24 16.00 -5.36 8.29
CA GLY A 24 15.53 -4.51 9.38
C GLY A 24 16.06 -4.91 10.75
N LEU A 25 16.04 -6.20 11.09
CA LEU A 25 16.59 -6.71 12.34
C LEU A 25 18.09 -6.45 12.47
N ASN A 26 18.83 -6.56 11.37
CA ASN A 26 20.25 -6.20 11.36
C ASN A 26 20.45 -4.70 11.61
N VAL A 27 19.63 -3.83 11.02
CA VAL A 27 19.73 -2.38 11.27
C VAL A 27 19.32 -2.04 12.70
N ILE A 28 18.21 -2.58 13.22
CA ILE A 28 17.75 -2.39 14.61
C ILE A 28 18.86 -2.74 15.60
N ARG A 29 19.50 -3.91 15.42
CA ARG A 29 20.58 -4.39 16.28
C ARG A 29 21.81 -3.46 16.27
N ASN A 30 22.11 -2.84 15.13
CA ASN A 30 23.27 -1.97 14.97
C ASN A 30 22.99 -0.51 15.39
N VAL A 31 21.72 -0.07 15.34
CA VAL A 31 21.31 1.30 15.71
C VAL A 31 20.96 1.42 17.20
N GLY A 32 20.75 0.29 17.89
CA GLY A 32 20.49 0.28 19.34
C GLY A 32 19.06 0.69 19.72
N ILE A 33 18.08 0.37 18.86
CA ILE A 33 16.66 0.67 19.10
C ILE A 33 16.13 -0.27 20.20
N ASN A 34 15.57 0.29 21.28
CA ASN A 34 15.21 -0.45 22.49
C ASN A 34 13.72 -0.78 22.61
N ASN A 35 12.84 -0.13 21.84
CA ASN A 35 11.40 -0.38 21.85
C ASN A 35 10.71 -0.03 20.50
N MET A 36 9.45 -0.45 20.34
CA MET A 36 8.67 -0.22 19.11
C MET A 36 8.43 1.25 18.80
N LYS A 37 8.21 2.09 19.82
CA LYS A 37 7.99 3.53 19.64
C LYS A 37 9.25 4.21 19.10
N GLU A 38 10.42 3.81 19.58
CA GLU A 38 11.72 4.25 19.06
C GLU A 38 11.95 3.74 17.63
N TYR A 39 11.57 2.49 17.35
CA TYR A 39 11.68 1.91 16.01
C TYR A 39 10.93 2.74 14.97
N PHE A 40 9.64 2.98 15.18
CA PHE A 40 8.83 3.70 14.20
C PHE A 40 9.24 5.18 14.03
N ASN A 41 9.82 5.80 15.07
CA ASN A 41 10.34 7.16 14.99
C ASN A 41 11.75 7.24 14.37
N SER A 42 12.37 6.10 14.08
CA SER A 42 13.74 6.05 13.57
C SER A 42 13.82 6.03 12.05
N TYR A 43 14.96 6.46 11.51
CA TYR A 43 15.32 6.25 10.11
C TYR A 43 15.37 4.76 9.73
N THR A 44 15.48 3.85 10.71
CA THR A 44 15.47 2.40 10.50
C THR A 44 14.11 1.92 10.00
N PHE A 45 12.99 2.39 10.57
CA PHE A 45 11.66 2.03 10.08
C PHE A 45 11.48 2.47 8.62
N LEU A 46 11.91 3.69 8.29
CA LEU A 46 11.88 4.22 6.94
C LEU A 46 12.74 3.41 5.96
N ALA A 47 13.92 2.99 6.40
CA ALA A 47 14.78 2.11 5.63
C ALA A 47 14.08 0.77 5.36
N VAL A 48 13.51 0.13 6.39
CA VAL A 48 12.78 -1.15 6.26
C VAL A 48 11.61 -1.03 5.30
N GLN A 49 10.79 0.02 5.41
CA GLN A 49 9.66 0.25 4.50
C GLN A 49 10.11 0.48 3.06
N SER A 50 11.22 1.21 2.88
CA SER A 50 11.82 1.43 1.57
C SER A 50 12.33 0.11 0.96
N PHE A 51 13.04 -0.70 1.74
CA PHE A 51 13.52 -2.01 1.31
C PHE A 51 12.36 -2.96 0.98
N PHE A 52 11.30 -2.96 1.79
CA PHE A 52 10.07 -3.70 1.50
C PHE A 52 9.50 -3.30 0.15
N SER A 53 9.23 -2.01 -0.06
CA SER A 53 8.62 -1.50 -1.28
C SER A 53 9.48 -1.77 -2.53
N LEU A 54 10.80 -1.56 -2.43
CA LEU A 54 11.74 -1.81 -3.52
C LEU A 54 11.89 -3.30 -3.85
N THR A 55 11.92 -4.16 -2.83
CA THR A 55 11.98 -5.62 -3.03
C THR A 55 10.68 -6.11 -3.67
N LEU A 56 9.53 -5.64 -3.17
CA LEU A 56 8.22 -6.02 -3.67
C LEU A 56 8.07 -5.67 -5.15
N ILE A 57 8.35 -4.43 -5.53
CA ILE A 57 8.22 -3.99 -6.91
C ILE A 57 9.23 -4.69 -7.82
N THR A 58 10.46 -4.93 -7.35
CA THR A 58 11.51 -5.60 -8.13
C THR A 58 11.13 -7.05 -8.42
N LEU A 59 10.80 -7.83 -7.39
CA LEU A 59 10.43 -9.24 -7.55
C LEU A 59 9.16 -9.39 -8.40
N THR A 60 8.19 -8.50 -8.20
CA THR A 60 6.95 -8.47 -9.01
C THR A 60 7.27 -8.14 -10.46
N TYR A 61 8.06 -7.11 -10.74
CA TYR A 61 8.46 -6.72 -12.07
C TYR A 61 9.19 -7.86 -12.80
N LEU A 62 10.14 -8.52 -12.15
CA LEU A 62 10.84 -9.67 -12.70
C LEU A 62 9.87 -10.82 -13.03
N ALA A 63 8.92 -11.11 -12.13
CA ALA A 63 7.91 -12.15 -12.34
C ALA A 63 6.95 -11.82 -13.50
N MET A 64 6.57 -10.55 -13.68
CA MET A 64 5.77 -10.06 -14.80
C MET A 64 6.55 -10.10 -16.12
N ARG A 65 7.83 -9.69 -16.10
CA ARG A 65 8.71 -9.69 -17.27
C ARG A 65 8.95 -11.10 -17.80
N ARG A 66 9.17 -12.09 -16.92
CA ARG A 66 9.28 -13.52 -17.28
C ARG A 66 8.05 -14.04 -18.02
N ARG A 67 6.88 -13.42 -17.81
CA ARG A 67 5.60 -13.76 -18.45
C ARG A 67 5.24 -12.86 -19.62
N LYS A 68 6.18 -12.03 -20.10
CA LYS A 68 5.99 -11.08 -21.20
C LYS A 68 4.87 -10.05 -20.95
N ILE A 69 4.53 -9.78 -19.68
CA ILE A 69 3.57 -8.74 -19.32
C ILE A 69 4.27 -7.38 -19.37
N LYS A 70 3.79 -6.48 -20.23
CA LYS A 70 4.36 -5.15 -20.43
C LYS A 70 3.77 -4.15 -19.44
N LEU A 71 4.43 -3.94 -18.30
CA LEU A 71 3.97 -3.04 -17.23
C LEU A 71 3.72 -1.60 -17.73
N GLY A 72 4.55 -1.10 -18.65
CA GLY A 72 4.40 0.25 -19.21
C GLY A 72 3.05 0.51 -19.89
N LYS A 73 2.35 -0.53 -20.39
CA LYS A 73 0.99 -0.37 -20.92
C LYS A 73 -0.02 -0.05 -19.83
N LEU A 74 0.15 -0.64 -18.65
CA LEU A 74 -0.76 -0.47 -17.50
C LEU A 74 -0.52 0.86 -16.78
N LEU A 75 0.71 1.38 -16.88
CA LEU A 75 1.14 2.66 -16.33
C LEU A 75 0.95 3.84 -17.30
N LYS A 76 0.16 3.67 -18.37
CA LYS A 76 -0.05 4.74 -19.35
C LYS A 76 -0.68 5.97 -18.70
N VAL A 77 0.07 7.06 -18.71
CA VAL A 77 -0.36 8.36 -18.20
C VAL A 77 -1.31 9.02 -19.21
N SER A 78 -2.41 9.56 -18.72
CA SER A 78 -3.30 10.44 -19.49
C SER A 78 -4.03 11.39 -18.55
N LYS A 79 -4.41 12.58 -19.03
CA LYS A 79 -5.19 13.55 -18.24
C LYS A 79 -6.50 12.95 -17.74
N HIS A 80 -7.15 12.14 -18.59
CA HIS A 80 -8.37 11.42 -18.22
C HIS A 80 -8.14 10.45 -17.06
N ASN A 81 -7.10 9.63 -17.12
CA ASN A 81 -6.77 8.69 -16.05
C ASN A 81 -6.36 9.41 -14.76
N LEU A 82 -5.68 10.56 -14.88
CA LEU A 82 -5.33 11.41 -13.74
C LEU A 82 -6.59 11.93 -13.03
N PHE A 83 -7.55 12.47 -13.80
CA PHE A 83 -8.82 12.96 -13.25
C PHE A 83 -9.63 11.83 -12.59
N LEU A 84 -9.71 10.66 -13.23
CA LEU A 84 -10.36 9.48 -12.63
C LEU A 84 -9.66 9.03 -11.34
N GLY A 85 -8.33 9.08 -11.29
CA GLY A 85 -7.56 8.75 -10.10
C GLY A 85 -7.86 9.68 -8.92
N PHE A 86 -7.86 10.99 -9.14
CA PHE A 86 -8.21 11.97 -8.10
C PHE A 86 -9.68 11.89 -7.70
N GLY A 87 -10.60 11.72 -8.65
CA GLY A 87 -12.02 11.53 -8.34
C GLY A 87 -12.26 10.28 -7.49
N LEU A 88 -11.55 9.19 -7.80
CA LEU A 88 -11.57 7.99 -6.97
C LEU A 88 -10.96 8.23 -5.59
N ALA A 89 -9.86 8.99 -5.49
CA ALA A 89 -9.26 9.33 -4.19
C ALA A 89 -10.24 10.02 -3.25
N VAL A 90 -10.99 11.02 -3.75
CA VAL A 90 -12.00 11.74 -2.95
C VAL A 90 -13.09 10.79 -2.44
N LEU A 91 -13.60 9.91 -3.30
CA LEU A 91 -14.58 8.91 -2.90
C LEU A 91 -14.03 7.97 -1.83
N LEU A 92 -12.80 7.50 -2.01
CA LEU A 92 -12.15 6.60 -1.07
C LEU A 92 -11.83 7.27 0.28
N LEU A 93 -11.47 8.56 0.29
CA LEU A 93 -11.26 9.34 1.52
C LEU A 93 -12.54 9.38 2.36
N VAL A 94 -13.66 9.74 1.74
CA VAL A 94 -14.96 9.83 2.44
C VAL A 94 -15.37 8.46 2.97
N LEU A 95 -15.18 7.41 2.16
CA LEU A 95 -15.52 6.05 2.57
C LEU A 95 -14.63 5.56 3.72
N GLU A 96 -13.32 5.79 3.63
CA GLU A 96 -12.36 5.40 4.63
C GLU A 96 -12.68 6.06 5.97
N HIS A 97 -12.86 7.38 6.02
CA HIS A 97 -13.29 8.10 7.22
C HIS A 97 -14.64 7.62 7.78
N GLY A 98 -15.60 7.35 6.89
CA GLY A 98 -16.90 6.83 7.29
C GLY A 98 -16.77 5.47 7.98
N VAL A 99 -15.96 4.57 7.42
CA VAL A 99 -15.71 3.23 7.98
C VAL A 99 -14.92 3.32 9.28
N THR A 100 -13.82 4.10 9.32
CA THR A 100 -12.97 4.24 10.52
C THR A 100 -13.75 4.83 11.69
N SER A 101 -14.57 5.87 11.46
CA SER A 101 -15.41 6.49 12.49
C SER A 101 -16.40 5.53 13.16
N VAL A 102 -16.74 4.42 12.49
CA VAL A 102 -17.56 3.34 13.03
C VAL A 102 -16.68 2.30 13.70
N THR A 103 -15.63 1.81 13.03
CA THR A 103 -14.78 0.73 13.56
C THR A 103 -14.04 1.14 14.82
N ASP A 104 -13.62 2.39 14.93
CA ASP A 104 -12.87 2.91 16.08
C ASP A 104 -13.72 2.88 17.37
N ARG A 105 -15.05 2.92 17.26
CA ARG A 105 -15.95 2.80 18.41
C ARG A 105 -15.94 1.41 19.03
N PHE A 106 -15.52 0.40 18.28
CA PHE A 106 -15.54 -1.01 18.69
C PHE A 106 -14.14 -1.59 18.90
N ILE A 107 -13.18 -1.22 18.05
CA ILE A 107 -11.81 -1.77 18.05
C ILE A 107 -10.81 -0.77 18.65
N GLY A 108 -11.12 0.51 18.63
CA GLY A 108 -10.20 1.59 18.98
C GLY A 108 -9.37 2.08 17.78
N PRO A 109 -8.76 3.28 17.89
CA PRO A 109 -7.99 3.88 16.81
C PRO A 109 -6.72 3.08 16.51
N SER A 110 -6.19 3.24 15.29
CA SER A 110 -4.95 2.59 14.89
C SER A 110 -3.72 3.18 15.59
N GLU A 111 -3.08 2.38 16.44
CA GLU A 111 -1.78 2.73 17.02
C GLU A 111 -0.69 2.86 15.95
N THR A 112 -0.71 2.00 14.92
CA THR A 112 0.30 2.02 13.85
C THR A 112 0.22 3.31 13.05
N GLN A 113 -1.00 3.75 12.71
CA GLN A 113 -1.24 5.00 12.01
C GLN A 113 -0.86 6.20 12.89
N GLU A 114 -1.25 6.22 14.17
CA GLU A 114 -0.88 7.31 15.08
C GLU A 114 0.63 7.47 15.20
N ILE A 115 1.35 6.36 15.35
CA ILE A 115 2.81 6.37 15.44
C ILE A 115 3.43 6.88 14.11
N PHE A 116 2.95 6.38 12.97
CA PHE A 116 3.43 6.81 11.65
C PHE A 116 3.21 8.31 11.43
N LEU A 117 2.02 8.82 11.79
CA LEU A 117 1.68 10.23 11.65
C LEU A 117 2.51 11.12 12.58
N LYS A 118 2.74 10.71 13.84
CA LYS A 118 3.67 11.42 14.75
C LYS A 118 5.09 11.49 14.22
N ALA A 119 5.57 10.46 13.52
CA ALA A 119 6.90 10.48 12.91
C ALA A 119 7.02 11.57 11.81
N THR A 120 5.91 11.93 11.14
CA THR A 120 5.90 13.00 10.13
C THR A 120 6.14 14.39 10.72
N THR A 121 5.74 14.62 11.98
CA THR A 121 5.84 15.93 12.64
C THR A 121 7.18 16.16 13.34
N THR A 122 8.02 15.12 13.45
CA THR A 122 9.31 15.19 14.17
C THR A 122 10.29 16.19 13.55
N SER A 123 10.33 16.29 12.22
CA SER A 123 11.14 17.29 11.51
C SER A 123 10.68 17.45 10.06
N ILE A 124 11.01 18.57 9.43
CA ILE A 124 10.74 18.79 8.00
C ILE A 124 11.42 17.74 7.10
N LYS A 125 12.60 17.24 7.51
CA LYS A 125 13.30 16.16 6.79
C LYS A 125 12.51 14.85 6.89
N SER A 126 12.01 14.52 8.08
CA SER A 126 11.17 13.34 8.32
C SER A 126 9.90 13.40 7.49
N PHE A 127 9.24 14.57 7.43
CA PHE A 127 8.07 14.80 6.59
C PHE A 127 8.35 14.47 5.12
N PHE A 128 9.35 15.10 4.50
CA PHE A 128 9.63 14.86 3.06
C PHE A 128 10.01 13.41 2.78
N LEU A 129 10.75 12.76 3.68
CA LEU A 129 11.15 11.37 3.55
C LEU A 129 9.95 10.43 3.65
N LEU A 130 9.09 10.60 4.66
CA LEU A 130 7.85 9.83 4.84
C LEU A 130 6.86 10.08 3.71
N PHE A 131 6.74 11.31 3.23
CA PHE A 131 5.90 11.65 2.09
C PHE A 131 6.36 10.92 0.84
N PHE A 132 7.65 10.97 0.50
CA PHE A 132 8.15 10.31 -0.71
C PHE A 132 8.01 8.78 -0.62
N ILE A 133 8.36 8.17 0.52
CA ILE A 133 8.27 6.72 0.69
C ILE A 133 6.81 6.28 0.75
N GLY A 134 6.01 6.88 1.63
CA GLY A 134 4.63 6.47 1.94
C GLY A 134 3.58 6.91 0.93
N ALA A 135 3.76 8.06 0.27
CA ALA A 135 2.79 8.58 -0.71
C ALA A 135 3.20 8.35 -2.18
N VAL A 136 4.44 7.93 -2.46
CA VAL A 136 4.90 7.68 -3.83
C VAL A 136 5.40 6.26 -4.02
N ILE A 137 6.45 5.86 -3.31
CA ILE A 137 7.10 4.57 -3.54
C ILE A 137 6.22 3.39 -3.12
N ALA A 138 5.63 3.44 -1.92
CA ALA A 138 4.78 2.39 -1.39
C ALA A 138 3.55 2.17 -2.28
N PRO A 139 2.71 3.18 -2.61
CA PRO A 139 1.54 2.99 -3.47
C PRO A 139 1.90 2.40 -4.84
N VAL A 140 2.98 2.85 -5.48
CA VAL A 140 3.41 2.27 -6.76
C VAL A 140 3.78 0.79 -6.59
N SER A 141 4.58 0.45 -5.58
CA SER A 141 5.00 -0.94 -5.34
C SER A 141 3.82 -1.86 -5.03
N GLU A 142 2.91 -1.39 -4.19
CA GLU A 142 1.74 -2.12 -3.73
C GLU A 142 0.73 -2.31 -4.85
N GLU A 143 0.38 -1.27 -5.61
CA GLU A 143 -0.56 -1.42 -6.73
C GLU A 143 -0.02 -2.36 -7.81
N VAL A 144 1.29 -2.29 -8.12
CA VAL A 144 1.92 -3.21 -9.08
C VAL A 144 1.83 -4.66 -8.59
N TYR A 145 2.05 -4.91 -7.31
CA TYR A 145 1.93 -6.24 -6.73
C TYR A 145 0.47 -6.69 -6.57
N PHE A 146 -0.31 -6.01 -5.74
CA PHE A 146 -1.65 -6.43 -5.36
C PHE A 146 -2.61 -6.42 -6.53
N ARG A 147 -2.61 -5.37 -7.37
CA ARG A 147 -3.56 -5.23 -8.49
C ARG A 147 -2.93 -5.81 -9.77
N GLY A 148 -1.70 -5.39 -10.07
CA GLY A 148 -1.00 -5.81 -11.29
C GLY A 148 -0.74 -7.31 -11.37
N TYR A 149 -0.33 -7.93 -10.26
CA TYR A 149 0.05 -9.35 -10.21
C TYR A 149 -0.99 -10.20 -9.47
N MET A 150 -1.20 -9.98 -8.18
CA MET A 150 -1.94 -10.92 -7.31
C MET A 150 -3.41 -11.01 -7.67
N PHE A 151 -4.08 -9.88 -7.86
CA PHE A 151 -5.47 -9.83 -8.33
C PHE A 151 -5.60 -10.50 -9.71
N GLY A 152 -4.66 -10.23 -10.64
CA GLY A 152 -4.61 -10.89 -11.94
C GLY A 152 -4.49 -12.41 -11.84
N ALA A 153 -3.76 -12.93 -10.84
CA ALA A 153 -3.67 -14.36 -10.55
C ALA A 153 -4.97 -14.92 -9.95
N MET A 154 -5.62 -14.20 -9.03
CA MET A 154 -6.92 -14.57 -8.45
C MET A 154 -8.03 -14.61 -9.52
N ARG A 155 -8.05 -13.65 -10.44
CA ARG A 155 -9.02 -13.54 -11.53
C ARG A 155 -9.02 -14.72 -12.48
N ARG A 156 -7.94 -15.49 -12.56
CA ARG A 156 -7.91 -16.73 -13.33
C ARG A 156 -8.82 -17.82 -12.78
N LYS A 157 -9.15 -17.76 -11.48
CA LYS A 157 -9.94 -18.78 -10.77
C LYS A 157 -11.29 -18.27 -10.29
N LEU A 158 -11.44 -16.95 -10.14
CA LEU A 158 -12.59 -16.31 -9.53
C LEU A 158 -13.15 -15.22 -10.44
N SER A 159 -14.46 -14.99 -10.39
CA SER A 159 -15.09 -13.82 -11.03
C SER A 159 -14.64 -12.51 -10.36
N ILE A 160 -14.93 -11.37 -11.00
CA ILE A 160 -14.44 -10.06 -10.57
C ILE A 160 -14.74 -9.73 -9.10
N GLY A 161 -15.97 -9.99 -8.64
CA GLY A 161 -16.42 -9.64 -7.29
C GLY A 161 -15.64 -10.38 -6.19
N PRO A 162 -15.72 -11.72 -6.13
CA PRO A 162 -14.95 -12.50 -5.16
C PRO A 162 -13.44 -12.27 -5.26
N ALA A 163 -12.88 -12.10 -6.47
CA ALA A 163 -11.46 -11.80 -6.64
C ALA A 163 -11.10 -10.43 -6.03
N ALA A 164 -11.96 -9.42 -6.19
CA ALA A 164 -11.74 -8.08 -5.64
C ALA A 164 -11.82 -8.10 -4.12
N ILE A 165 -12.84 -8.77 -3.55
CA ILE A 165 -13.01 -8.90 -2.09
C ILE A 165 -11.80 -9.63 -1.48
N LEU A 166 -11.39 -10.77 -2.03
CA LEU A 166 -10.23 -11.51 -1.50
C LEU A 166 -8.92 -10.75 -1.68
N ASN A 167 -8.76 -10.00 -2.77
CA ASN A 167 -7.58 -9.14 -2.95
C ASN A 167 -7.57 -7.99 -1.95
N GLY A 168 -8.73 -7.38 -1.67
CA GLY A 168 -8.90 -6.36 -0.64
C GLY A 168 -8.57 -6.89 0.75
N ILE A 169 -9.12 -8.04 1.15
CA ILE A 169 -8.79 -8.70 2.43
C ILE A 169 -7.29 -8.99 2.52
N TYR A 170 -6.69 -9.51 1.45
CA TYR A 170 -5.26 -9.79 1.42
C TYR A 170 -4.41 -8.51 1.55
N PHE A 171 -4.86 -7.41 0.95
CA PHE A 171 -4.26 -6.09 1.07
C PHE A 171 -4.40 -5.53 2.49
N GLY A 172 -5.58 -5.60 3.11
CA GLY A 172 -5.78 -5.19 4.50
C GLY A 172 -4.94 -5.99 5.48
N ALA A 173 -4.90 -7.31 5.33
CA ALA A 173 -4.11 -8.20 6.20
C ALA A 173 -2.60 -7.92 6.12
N ALA A 174 -2.09 -7.46 4.98
CA ALA A 174 -0.70 -7.08 4.79
C ALA A 174 -0.24 -5.95 5.72
N HIS A 175 -1.16 -5.09 6.17
CA HIS A 175 -0.83 -3.94 7.01
C HIS A 175 -0.63 -4.31 8.48
N LEU A 176 -0.99 -5.52 8.89
CA LEU A 176 -0.81 -6.04 10.25
C LEU A 176 -1.40 -5.13 11.34
N ASP A 177 -2.46 -4.40 10.99
CA ASP A 177 -3.17 -3.48 11.88
C ASP A 177 -4.66 -3.82 11.88
N VAL A 178 -5.14 -4.29 13.03
CA VAL A 178 -6.52 -4.77 13.20
C VAL A 178 -7.52 -3.62 13.13
N SER A 179 -7.17 -2.43 13.65
CA SER A 179 -8.05 -1.27 13.66
C SER A 179 -8.35 -0.79 12.24
N SER A 180 -7.32 -0.73 11.39
CA SER A 180 -7.46 -0.29 9.99
C SER A 180 -7.88 -1.40 9.03
N PHE A 181 -7.88 -2.67 9.46
CA PHE A 181 -8.06 -3.82 8.58
C PHE A 181 -9.33 -3.73 7.71
N ILE A 182 -10.47 -3.36 8.30
CA ILE A 182 -11.76 -3.31 7.59
C ILE A 182 -11.75 -2.20 6.54
N ALA A 183 -11.35 -0.98 6.93
CA ALA A 183 -11.27 0.17 6.02
C ALA A 183 -10.32 -0.10 4.85
N ILE A 184 -9.10 -0.57 5.14
CA ILE A 184 -8.09 -0.89 4.12
C ILE A 184 -8.57 -2.04 3.21
N SER A 185 -9.26 -3.04 3.75
CA SER A 185 -9.78 -4.15 2.95
C SER A 185 -10.84 -3.69 1.95
N ILE A 186 -11.76 -2.82 2.38
CA ILE A 186 -12.79 -2.23 1.52
C ILE A 186 -12.16 -1.38 0.42
N LEU A 187 -11.23 -0.49 0.78
CA LEU A 187 -10.45 0.32 -0.17
C LEU A 187 -9.72 -0.57 -1.18
N GLY A 188 -9.05 -1.63 -0.69
CA GLY A 188 -8.35 -2.60 -1.51
C GLY A 188 -9.25 -3.26 -2.56
N ALA A 189 -10.45 -3.67 -2.16
CA ALA A 189 -11.43 -4.28 -3.05
C ALA A 189 -11.92 -3.30 -4.13
N ILE A 190 -12.19 -2.04 -3.77
CA ILE A 190 -12.63 -1.01 -4.73
C ILE A 190 -11.52 -0.69 -5.73
N LEU A 191 -10.27 -0.60 -5.28
CA LEU A 191 -9.11 -0.40 -6.15
C LEU A 191 -8.95 -1.59 -7.11
N ALA A 192 -9.07 -2.83 -6.62
CA ALA A 192 -9.01 -4.03 -7.46
C ALA A 192 -10.11 -4.06 -8.53
N TYR A 193 -11.35 -3.75 -8.14
CA TYR A 193 -12.48 -3.65 -9.07
C TYR A 193 -12.26 -2.55 -10.12
N THR A 194 -11.79 -1.37 -9.69
CA THR A 194 -11.54 -0.24 -10.60
C THR A 194 -10.43 -0.54 -11.58
N TYR A 195 -9.36 -1.18 -11.12
CA TYR A 195 -8.27 -1.63 -11.97
C TYR A 195 -8.76 -2.56 -13.09
N GLU A 196 -9.58 -3.57 -12.77
CA GLU A 196 -10.13 -4.48 -13.79
C GLU A 196 -11.03 -3.73 -14.79
N LYS A 197 -11.88 -2.82 -14.31
CA LYS A 197 -12.84 -2.09 -15.16
C LYS A 197 -12.18 -1.05 -16.06
N LYS A 198 -11.06 -0.46 -15.61
CA LYS A 198 -10.37 0.61 -16.35
C LYS A 198 -9.10 0.14 -17.06
N ASP A 199 -8.65 -1.08 -16.78
CA ASP A 199 -7.38 -1.68 -17.26
C ASP A 199 -6.18 -0.72 -17.14
N SER A 200 -6.11 0.01 -16.03
CA SER A 200 -5.07 1.00 -15.77
C SER A 200 -4.60 0.95 -14.32
N LEU A 201 -3.32 0.62 -14.13
CA LEU A 201 -2.66 0.73 -12.83
C LEU A 201 -2.46 2.20 -12.44
N PHE A 202 -2.27 3.08 -13.43
CA PHE A 202 -2.06 4.51 -13.15
C PHE A 202 -3.22 5.14 -12.37
N ILE A 203 -4.47 4.80 -12.69
CA ILE A 203 -5.65 5.32 -11.98
C ILE A 203 -5.61 4.94 -10.49
N VAL A 204 -5.38 3.66 -10.19
CA VAL A 204 -5.38 3.17 -8.80
C VAL A 204 -4.15 3.61 -8.03
N ILE A 205 -3.00 3.77 -8.70
CA ILE A 205 -1.78 4.38 -8.12
C ILE A 205 -2.05 5.81 -7.70
N ILE A 206 -2.65 6.63 -8.57
CA ILE A 206 -2.96 8.03 -8.23
C ILE A 206 -3.98 8.10 -7.10
N ALA A 207 -5.02 7.26 -7.13
CA ALA A 207 -6.01 7.22 -6.06
C ALA A 207 -5.38 6.88 -4.70
N HIS A 208 -4.59 5.81 -4.65
CA HIS A 208 -3.91 5.36 -3.44
C HIS A 208 -2.83 6.34 -2.96
N ALA A 209 -1.99 6.86 -3.87
CA ALA A 209 -1.01 7.88 -3.55
C ALA A 209 -1.64 9.15 -2.97
N SER A 210 -2.80 9.55 -3.50
CA SER A 210 -3.52 10.73 -3.01
C SER A 210 -4.10 10.52 -1.61
N LEU A 211 -4.59 9.31 -1.30
CA LEU A 211 -5.02 8.96 0.06
C LEU A 211 -3.88 9.12 1.06
N ASN A 212 -2.74 8.48 0.77
CA ASN A 212 -1.57 8.53 1.65
C ASN A 212 -0.99 9.94 1.76
N ALA A 213 -0.91 10.68 0.64
CA ALA A 213 -0.46 12.06 0.63
C ALA A 213 -1.34 12.95 1.50
N THR A 214 -2.66 12.78 1.42
CA THR A 214 -3.63 13.56 2.22
C THR A 214 -3.45 13.28 3.70
N ALA A 215 -3.39 12.00 4.10
CA ALA A 215 -3.19 11.62 5.50
C ALA A 215 -1.86 12.17 6.07
N ILE A 216 -0.76 12.02 5.33
CA ILE A 216 0.56 12.51 5.74
C ILE A 216 0.60 14.05 5.83
N LEU A 217 0.11 14.74 4.80
CA LEU A 217 0.10 16.20 4.76
C LEU A 217 -0.70 16.75 5.93
N ALA A 218 -1.85 16.15 6.19
CA ALA A 218 -2.77 16.73 7.11
C ALA A 218 -2.39 16.43 8.56
N ALA A 219 -1.77 15.28 8.84
CA ALA A 219 -1.05 15.05 10.10
C ALA A 219 0.09 16.07 10.31
N PHE A 220 0.87 16.36 9.27
CA PHE A 220 1.95 17.36 9.36
C PHE A 220 1.42 18.77 9.69
N LEU A 221 0.24 19.12 9.20
CA LEU A 221 -0.44 20.38 9.48
C LEU A 221 -1.18 20.40 10.84
N GLY A 222 -1.18 19.30 11.59
CA GLY A 222 -1.82 19.19 12.89
C GLY A 222 -3.33 18.93 12.85
N TYR A 223 -3.86 18.47 11.72
CA TYR A 223 -5.23 17.98 11.64
C TYR A 223 -5.29 16.52 12.10
N ASN A 224 -6.23 16.21 12.98
CA ASN A 224 -6.57 14.85 13.36
C ASN A 224 -7.72 14.37 12.47
N PHE A 225 -7.59 13.16 11.92
CA PHE A 225 -8.58 12.46 11.10
C PHE A 225 -9.07 11.24 11.85
#